data_AF-A0A7G5DWQ8-F1
#
_entry.id   AF-A0A7G5DWQ8-F1
#
_cell.length_a   1.000
_cell.length_b   1.000
_cell.length_c   1.000
_cell.angle_alpha   90.00
_cell.angle_beta   90.00
_cell.angle_gamma   90.00
#
_symmetry.space_group_name_H-M   'P 1'
#
loop_
_entity.id
_entity.type
_entity.pdbx_description
1 polymer ?
#
loop_
_entity_poly.entity_id
_entity_poly.type
_entity_poly.pdbx_seq_one_letter_code
_entity_poly.pdbx_strand_id
1 'polypeptide(L)'
;MKKKLFYSLERTYLGKAYVTPLLHVTYQWRTKGLLGSGTKDIQLSQNGQGTEIVEVLNTIERDLKHRQYHSIFWGSMSVILFLMILTLSFFFRIKHKAQTDECIKLRMRNEDLENRLNGELDYQKDDRMKLLSQIQVLQSQNEQMQKAALFDALQIERKNKLLDHLKVVLVETEGNENAGVFERMIKDELRFDEVTGQPIREFQAINPDFFLKLRLLSENKITALELKHCAYMYLQHSTLDIATAFHIEPKSVRVTKYRIKQKLKLEKEVDLEAYLQSLV
;
A
#
# COMPACT_ATOMS: atom_id res chain seq x y z
N MET A 1 -18.99 -23.01 -33.15
CA MET A 1 -19.71 -24.24 -32.81
C MET A 1 -20.72 -23.95 -31.69
N LYS A 2 -21.93 -24.52 -31.84
CA LYS A 2 -23.01 -24.83 -30.88
C LYS A 2 -22.68 -24.64 -29.37
N LYS A 3 -23.57 -24.26 -28.44
CA LYS A 3 -25.02 -23.98 -28.38
C LYS A 3 -25.34 -23.42 -26.97
N LYS A 4 -26.20 -22.40 -26.90
CA LYS A 4 -27.26 -22.08 -25.91
C LYS A 4 -27.22 -22.69 -24.49
N LEU A 5 -27.39 -21.83 -23.47
CA LEU A 5 -28.64 -21.62 -22.70
C LEU A 5 -28.47 -20.38 -21.80
N PHE A 6 -28.96 -19.22 -22.23
CA PHE A 6 -30.29 -18.64 -21.93
C PHE A 6 -30.48 -18.17 -20.47
N TYR A 7 -30.35 -16.86 -20.25
CA TYR A 7 -31.42 -15.87 -19.94
C TYR A 7 -31.70 -15.80 -18.43
N SER A 8 -31.35 -14.75 -17.68
CA SER A 8 -31.71 -13.32 -17.77
C SER A 8 -33.19 -13.01 -17.49
N LEU A 9 -33.36 -11.88 -16.81
CA LEU A 9 -34.57 -11.11 -16.51
C LEU A 9 -35.36 -11.55 -15.28
N GLU A 10 -35.36 -10.76 -14.21
CA GLU A 10 -35.95 -9.42 -14.01
C GLU A 10 -37.34 -9.48 -13.40
N ARG A 11 -37.49 -8.62 -12.39
CA ARG A 11 -38.74 -8.17 -11.80
C ARG A 11 -39.80 -7.95 -12.87
N THR A 12 -40.97 -8.55 -12.68
CA THR A 12 -42.26 -7.89 -12.82
C THR A 12 -43.36 -8.83 -12.30
N TYR A 13 -44.55 -8.27 -12.07
CA TYR A 13 -45.76 -8.89 -11.50
C TYR A 13 -45.98 -8.71 -9.99
N LEU A 14 -46.17 -7.44 -9.64
CA LEU A 14 -47.31 -7.03 -8.81
C LEU A 14 -48.63 -7.40 -9.52
N GLY A 15 -49.62 -7.78 -8.73
CA GLY A 15 -51.03 -7.74 -9.13
C GLY A 15 -51.58 -9.01 -9.77
N LYS A 16 -52.07 -9.93 -8.93
CA LYS A 16 -53.35 -10.64 -9.18
C LYS A 16 -53.86 -11.24 -7.89
N ALA A 17 -55.04 -10.78 -7.52
CA ALA A 17 -55.86 -11.28 -6.44
C ALA A 17 -56.11 -12.78 -6.60
N TYR A 18 -55.79 -13.54 -5.55
CA TYR A 18 -56.36 -14.83 -5.20
C TYR A 18 -56.49 -14.82 -3.67
N VAL A 19 -57.41 -14.04 -3.12
CA VAL A 19 -58.73 -14.54 -2.68
C VAL A 19 -58.66 -16.04 -2.42
N THR A 20 -58.41 -16.36 -1.16
CA THR A 20 -58.69 -17.62 -0.49
C THR A 20 -59.90 -18.35 -1.07
N PRO A 21 -59.75 -19.63 -1.48
CA PRO A 21 -60.89 -20.52 -1.49
C PRO A 21 -60.45 -21.93 -1.07
N LEU A 22 -60.22 -22.16 0.22
CA LEU A 22 -60.26 -23.53 0.75
C LEU A 22 -60.88 -23.60 2.15
N LEU A 23 -61.78 -22.65 2.44
CA LEU A 23 -62.75 -22.73 3.54
C LEU A 23 -64.14 -23.16 3.06
N HIS A 24 -64.27 -23.63 1.82
CA HIS A 24 -65.57 -23.99 1.21
C HIS A 24 -65.80 -25.50 1.01
N VAL A 25 -65.01 -26.37 1.66
CA VAL A 25 -65.18 -27.84 1.57
C VAL A 25 -65.71 -28.46 2.87
N THR A 26 -65.82 -27.72 3.97
CA THR A 26 -66.25 -28.30 5.26
C THR A 26 -67.71 -28.04 5.65
N TYR A 27 -68.49 -27.34 4.82
CA TYR A 27 -69.91 -27.04 5.10
C TYR A 27 -70.92 -27.84 4.26
N GLN A 28 -70.49 -28.89 3.54
CA GLN A 28 -71.42 -29.73 2.74
C GLN A 28 -71.57 -31.17 3.22
N TRP A 29 -70.90 -31.58 4.31
CA TRP A 29 -71.05 -32.94 4.87
C TRP A 29 -71.95 -33.03 6.11
N ARG A 30 -72.58 -31.93 6.54
CA ARG A 30 -73.44 -31.92 7.74
C ARG A 30 -74.95 -31.88 7.48
N THR A 31 -75.41 -31.86 6.23
CA THR A 31 -76.85 -31.88 5.92
C THR A 31 -77.32 -33.13 5.17
N LYS A 32 -76.41 -34.02 4.76
CA LYS A 32 -76.75 -35.33 4.16
C LYS A 32 -76.66 -36.54 5.10
N GLY A 33 -76.18 -36.35 6.33
CA GLY A 33 -76.17 -37.39 7.37
C GLY A 33 -77.31 -37.29 8.39
N LEU A 34 -78.15 -36.26 8.32
CA LEU A 34 -79.20 -35.95 9.32
C LEU A 34 -80.64 -36.22 8.83
N LEU A 35 -80.81 -36.84 7.65
CA LEU A 35 -82.12 -37.23 7.10
C LEU A 35 -82.15 -38.67 6.53
N GLY A 36 -81.17 -39.52 6.89
CA GLY A 36 -80.96 -40.82 6.24
C GLY A 36 -80.88 -42.07 7.14
N SER A 37 -81.01 -41.93 8.47
CA SER A 37 -80.88 -43.07 9.38
C SER A 37 -81.64 -42.74 10.66
N GLY A 38 -82.86 -43.27 10.78
CA GLY A 38 -83.70 -43.07 11.97
C GLY A 38 -85.21 -43.14 11.76
N THR A 39 -85.71 -43.37 10.54
CA THR A 39 -87.15 -43.52 10.27
C THR A 39 -87.51 -44.95 9.84
N LYS A 40 -87.14 -45.93 10.68
CA LYS A 40 -87.63 -47.31 10.76
C LYS A 40 -87.28 -47.72 12.19
N ASP A 41 -88.13 -47.67 13.19
CA ASP A 41 -89.53 -48.06 13.27
C ASP A 41 -90.24 -47.18 14.32
N ILE A 42 -91.38 -46.58 13.94
CA ILE A 42 -92.30 -45.96 14.91
C ILE A 42 -93.60 -46.76 14.82
N GLN A 43 -93.72 -47.79 15.66
CA GLN A 43 -95.02 -48.38 15.96
C GLN A 43 -95.69 -47.53 17.04
N LEU A 44 -96.70 -46.75 16.62
CA LEU A 44 -97.64 -46.08 17.52
C LEU A 44 -98.59 -47.12 18.11
N SER A 45 -98.47 -47.40 19.40
CA SER A 45 -99.54 -48.00 20.20
C SER A 45 -100.11 -46.93 21.14
N GLN A 46 -101.37 -46.56 20.93
CA GLN A 46 -102.12 -45.60 21.74
C GLN A 46 -102.43 -46.22 23.12
N ASN A 47 -101.58 -45.93 24.11
CA ASN A 47 -101.90 -45.74 25.54
C ASN A 47 -100.59 -45.52 26.33
N GLY A 48 -100.41 -44.35 26.96
CA GLY A 48 -99.30 -44.09 27.91
C GLY A 48 -98.02 -43.41 27.39
N GLN A 49 -98.05 -42.73 26.23
CA GLN A 49 -96.83 -42.30 25.49
C GLN A 49 -96.16 -40.97 25.92
N GLY A 50 -96.61 -40.30 26.99
CA GLY A 50 -96.06 -38.99 27.38
C GLY A 50 -94.71 -39.05 28.11
N THR A 51 -94.45 -40.12 28.86
CA THR A 51 -93.28 -40.22 29.75
C THR A 51 -92.01 -40.70 29.03
N GLU A 52 -92.13 -41.67 28.11
CA GLU A 52 -90.97 -42.20 27.36
C GLU A 52 -90.42 -41.17 26.35
N ILE A 53 -91.30 -40.39 25.69
CA ILE A 53 -90.87 -39.34 24.74
C ILE A 53 -90.09 -38.24 25.49
N VAL A 54 -90.53 -37.88 26.70
CA VAL A 54 -89.84 -36.89 27.54
C VAL A 54 -88.50 -37.42 28.05
N GLU A 55 -88.41 -38.71 28.38
CA GLU A 55 -87.15 -39.33 28.81
C GLU A 55 -86.12 -39.40 27.67
N VAL A 56 -86.56 -39.73 26.45
CA VAL A 56 -85.72 -39.72 25.24
C VAL A 56 -85.30 -38.29 24.84
N LEU A 57 -86.18 -37.30 24.97
CA LEU A 57 -85.77 -35.89 24.76
C LEU A 57 -84.71 -35.45 25.78
N ASN A 58 -84.88 -35.82 27.05
CA ASN A 58 -83.94 -35.49 28.12
C ASN A 58 -82.59 -36.21 28.01
N THR A 59 -82.52 -37.42 27.43
CA THR A 59 -81.23 -38.08 27.14
C THR A 59 -80.52 -37.40 25.98
N ILE A 60 -81.23 -37.07 24.90
CA ILE A 60 -80.67 -36.35 23.74
C ILE A 60 -80.19 -34.95 24.13
N GLU A 61 -80.93 -34.21 24.95
CA GLU A 61 -80.52 -32.89 25.43
C GLU A 61 -79.24 -32.96 26.29
N ARG A 62 -79.16 -33.95 27.19
CA ARG A 62 -77.96 -34.20 28.01
C ARG A 62 -76.74 -34.55 27.16
N ASP A 63 -76.91 -35.40 26.14
CA ASP A 63 -75.81 -35.81 25.25
C ASP A 63 -75.35 -34.66 24.33
N LEU A 64 -76.27 -33.84 23.83
CA LEU A 64 -75.94 -32.64 23.07
C LEU A 64 -75.18 -31.62 23.93
N LYS A 65 -75.63 -31.40 25.16
CA LYS A 65 -74.98 -30.47 26.11
C LYS A 65 -73.58 -30.97 26.50
N HIS A 66 -73.42 -32.26 26.74
CA HIS A 66 -72.12 -32.89 27.02
C HIS A 66 -71.17 -32.76 25.82
N ARG A 67 -71.66 -33.00 24.59
CA ARG A 67 -70.85 -32.88 23.36
C ARG A 67 -70.44 -31.43 23.06
N GLN A 68 -71.33 -30.47 23.30
CA GLN A 68 -71.02 -29.04 23.18
C GLN A 68 -69.96 -28.63 24.20
N TYR A 69 -70.10 -29.06 25.45
CA TYR A 69 -69.11 -28.78 26.50
C TYR A 69 -67.72 -29.32 26.17
N HIS A 70 -67.62 -30.58 25.70
CA HIS A 70 -66.34 -31.13 25.24
C HIS A 70 -65.72 -30.33 24.09
N SER A 71 -66.52 -29.96 23.09
CA SER A 71 -65.99 -29.18 21.95
C SER A 71 -65.46 -27.79 22.35
N ILE A 72 -66.14 -27.12 23.27
CA ILE A 72 -65.72 -25.81 23.79
C ILE A 72 -64.46 -25.96 24.65
N PHE A 73 -64.41 -27.01 25.49
CA PHE A 73 -63.26 -27.29 26.34
C PHE A 73 -61.99 -27.57 25.52
N TRP A 74 -62.07 -28.47 24.52
CA TRP A 74 -60.93 -28.77 23.65
C TRP A 74 -60.52 -27.58 22.78
N GLY A 75 -61.48 -26.80 22.29
CA GLY A 75 -61.21 -25.56 21.56
C GLY A 75 -60.45 -24.54 22.42
N SER A 76 -60.92 -24.29 23.64
CA SER A 76 -60.25 -23.39 24.59
C SER A 76 -58.83 -23.86 24.93
N MET A 77 -58.63 -25.16 25.17
CA MET A 77 -57.31 -25.71 25.45
C MET A 77 -56.34 -25.57 24.27
N SER A 78 -56.84 -25.76 23.04
CA SER A 78 -56.03 -25.56 21.83
C SER A 78 -55.59 -24.11 21.67
N VAL A 79 -56.47 -23.14 21.93
CA VAL A 79 -56.15 -21.70 21.86
C VAL A 79 -55.12 -21.32 22.93
N ILE A 80 -55.26 -21.82 24.16
CA ILE A 80 -54.32 -21.55 25.25
C ILE A 80 -52.94 -22.14 24.93
N LEU A 81 -52.87 -23.38 24.43
CA LEU A 81 -51.62 -24.01 24.01
C LEU A 81 -50.96 -23.23 22.87
N PHE A 82 -51.73 -22.76 21.90
CA PHE A 82 -51.22 -21.95 20.81
C PHE A 82 -50.61 -20.63 21.31
N LEU A 83 -51.30 -19.93 22.23
CA LEU A 83 -50.77 -18.71 22.85
C LEU A 83 -49.51 -18.97 23.68
N MET A 84 -49.44 -20.08 24.41
CA MET A 84 -48.25 -20.49 25.16
C MET A 84 -47.05 -20.75 24.23
N ILE A 85 -47.26 -21.41 23.09
CA ILE A 85 -46.20 -21.67 22.10
C ILE A 85 -45.72 -20.34 21.47
N LEU A 86 -46.63 -19.40 21.19
CA LEU A 86 -46.28 -18.09 20.65
C LEU A 86 -45.42 -17.27 21.61
N THR A 87 -45.77 -17.22 22.90
CA THR A 87 -44.98 -16.49 23.89
C THR A 87 -43.60 -17.11 24.06
N LEU A 88 -43.51 -18.45 24.12
CA LEU A 88 -42.23 -19.15 24.25
C LEU A 88 -41.33 -18.92 23.02
N SER A 89 -41.90 -18.96 21.81
CA SER A 89 -41.18 -18.64 20.58
C SER A 89 -40.68 -17.20 20.57
N PHE A 90 -41.50 -16.26 21.03
CA PHE A 90 -41.12 -14.85 21.15
C PHE A 90 -39.98 -14.64 22.14
N PHE A 91 -40.05 -15.24 23.33
CA PHE A 91 -38.98 -15.21 24.32
C PHE A 91 -37.68 -15.83 23.79
N PHE A 92 -37.77 -16.96 23.10
CA PHE A 92 -36.59 -17.63 22.51
C PHE A 92 -35.95 -16.77 21.42
N ARG A 93 -36.76 -16.13 20.57
CA ARG A 93 -36.26 -15.18 19.54
C ARG A 93 -35.57 -13.97 20.14
N ILE A 94 -36.10 -13.41 21.23
CA ILE A 94 -35.46 -12.27 21.92
C ILE A 94 -34.11 -12.68 22.51
N LYS A 95 -34.07 -13.81 23.23
CA LYS A 95 -32.84 -14.29 23.86
C LYS A 95 -31.77 -14.66 22.83
N HIS A 96 -32.17 -15.31 21.75
CA HIS A 96 -31.26 -15.69 20.67
C HIS A 96 -30.68 -14.45 19.97
N LYS A 97 -31.47 -13.40 19.76
CA LYS A 97 -30.98 -12.12 19.21
C LYS A 97 -29.96 -11.46 20.14
N ALA A 98 -30.22 -11.42 21.44
CA ALA A 98 -29.31 -10.83 22.42
C ALA A 98 -27.94 -11.53 22.44
N GLN A 99 -27.92 -12.86 22.39
CA GLN A 99 -26.68 -13.65 22.37
C GLN A 99 -25.91 -13.52 21.05
N THR A 100 -26.62 -13.46 19.92
CA THR A 100 -25.96 -13.23 18.63
C THR A 100 -25.33 -11.84 18.58
N ASP A 101 -25.98 -10.83 19.14
CA ASP A 101 -25.47 -9.45 19.16
C ASP A 101 -24.20 -9.34 20.00
N GLU A 102 -24.10 -10.03 21.14
CA GLU A 102 -22.88 -10.10 21.94
C GLU A 102 -21.74 -10.79 21.19
N CYS A 103 -22.01 -11.92 20.53
CA CYS A 103 -21.01 -12.61 19.72
C CYS A 103 -20.51 -11.74 18.57
N ILE A 104 -21.40 -11.02 17.88
CA ILE A 104 -21.06 -10.08 16.81
C ILE A 104 -20.21 -8.93 17.35
N LYS A 105 -20.58 -8.33 18.49
CA LYS A 105 -19.79 -7.27 19.14
C LYS A 105 -18.40 -7.73 19.53
N LEU A 106 -18.28 -8.94 20.07
CA LEU A 106 -16.99 -9.53 20.42
C LEU A 106 -16.11 -9.77 19.19
N ARG A 107 -16.69 -10.27 18.09
CA ARG A 107 -15.97 -10.43 16.81
C ARG A 107 -15.49 -9.09 16.25
N MET A 108 -16.37 -8.09 16.19
CA MET A 108 -16.00 -6.74 15.74
C MET A 108 -14.90 -6.13 16.60
N ARG A 109 -14.93 -6.34 17.92
CA ARG A 109 -13.88 -5.85 18.82
C ARG A 109 -12.55 -6.57 18.58
N ASN A 110 -12.57 -7.89 18.36
CA ASN A 110 -11.36 -8.63 18.03
C ASN A 110 -10.78 -8.21 16.68
N GLU A 111 -11.62 -8.05 15.66
CA GLU A 111 -11.20 -7.54 14.35
C GLU A 111 -10.64 -6.12 14.44
N ASP A 112 -11.25 -5.22 15.22
CA ASP A 112 -10.71 -3.87 15.45
C ASP A 112 -9.36 -3.91 16.19
N LEU A 113 -9.21 -4.79 17.18
CA LEU A 113 -7.95 -5.00 17.88
C LEU A 113 -6.87 -5.56 16.96
N GLU A 114 -7.20 -6.54 16.12
CA GLU A 114 -6.28 -7.09 15.12
C GLU A 114 -5.88 -6.03 14.10
N ASN A 115 -6.82 -5.22 13.62
CA ASN A 115 -6.53 -4.13 12.70
C ASN A 115 -5.63 -3.05 13.34
N ARG A 116 -5.85 -2.70 14.61
CA ARG A 116 -4.98 -1.78 15.35
C ARG A 116 -3.58 -2.35 15.52
N LEU A 117 -3.48 -3.63 15.90
CA LEU A 117 -2.20 -4.30 16.08
C LEU A 117 -1.43 -4.40 14.76
N ASN A 118 -2.12 -4.75 13.67
CA ASN A 118 -1.53 -4.79 12.33
C ASN A 118 -1.06 -3.40 11.88
N GLY A 119 -1.85 -2.35 12.16
CA GLY A 119 -1.46 -0.97 11.88
C GLY A 119 -0.21 -0.54 12.65
N GLU A 120 -0.10 -0.91 13.93
CA GLU A 120 1.09 -0.62 14.74
C GLU A 120 2.32 -1.41 14.25
N LEU A 121 2.14 -2.68 13.89
CA LEU A 121 3.22 -3.51 13.35
C LEU A 121 3.72 -2.98 12.01
N ASP A 122 2.83 -2.52 11.13
CA ASP A 122 3.20 -1.94 9.84
C ASP A 122 3.91 -0.58 10.02
N TYR A 123 3.47 0.23 10.98
CA TYR A 123 4.20 1.45 11.37
C TYR A 123 5.61 1.14 11.88
N GLN A 124 5.76 0.13 12.74
CA GLN A 124 7.08 -0.30 13.23
C GLN A 124 7.97 -0.87 12.11
N LYS A 125 7.40 -1.57 11.13
CA LYS A 125 8.16 -2.07 9.97
C LYS A 125 8.65 -0.93 9.08
N ASP A 126 7.82 0.07 8.83
CA ASP A 126 8.19 1.25 8.04
C ASP A 126 9.33 2.03 8.72
N ASP A 127 9.25 2.24 10.04
CA ASP A 127 10.31 2.87 10.83
C ASP A 127 11.62 2.07 10.79
N ARG A 128 11.55 0.75 10.94
CA ARG A 128 12.72 -0.14 10.80
C ARG A 128 13.31 -0.08 9.39
N MET A 129 12.48 -0.04 8.35
CA MET A 129 12.95 0.05 6.96
C MET A 129 13.68 1.37 6.70
N LYS A 130 13.14 2.49 7.22
CA LYS A 130 13.82 3.79 7.18
C LYS A 130 15.16 3.75 7.90
N LEU A 131 15.21 3.19 9.11
CA LEU A 131 16.45 3.07 9.87
C LEU A 131 17.50 2.22 9.12
N LEU A 132 17.11 1.08 8.56
CA LEU A 132 18.00 0.23 7.76
C LEU A 132 18.53 0.95 6.53
N SER A 133 17.69 1.72 5.84
CA SER A 133 18.12 2.52 4.68
C SER A 133 19.15 3.58 5.07
N GLN A 134 18.98 4.25 6.22
CA GLN A 134 19.94 5.23 6.73
C GLN A 134 21.27 4.58 7.09
N ILE A 135 21.25 3.43 7.77
CA ILE A 135 22.46 2.67 8.11
C ILE A 135 23.20 2.26 6.84
N GLN A 136 22.49 1.79 5.81
CA GLN A 136 23.09 1.39 4.54
C GLN A 136 23.75 2.58 3.82
N VAL A 137 23.12 3.75 3.80
CA VAL A 137 23.71 4.97 3.23
C VAL A 137 24.97 5.38 4.00
N LEU A 138 24.91 5.39 5.34
CA LEU A 138 26.07 5.73 6.18
C LEU A 138 27.22 4.74 5.99
N GLN A 139 26.94 3.45 5.88
CA GLN A 139 27.95 2.43 5.59
C GLN A 139 28.59 2.66 4.22
N SER A 140 27.79 2.93 3.18
CA SER A 140 28.31 3.23 1.85
C SER A 140 29.19 4.48 1.85
N GLN A 141 28.78 5.54 2.56
CA GLN A 141 29.58 6.75 2.71
C GLN A 141 30.89 6.47 3.45
N ASN A 142 30.86 5.69 4.53
CA ASN A 142 32.05 5.33 5.30
C ASN A 142 33.02 4.49 4.46
N GLU A 143 32.53 3.51 3.70
CA GLU A 143 33.34 2.75 2.74
C GLU A 143 33.96 3.64 1.65
N GLN A 144 33.20 4.58 1.11
CA GLN A 144 33.73 5.55 0.13
C GLN A 144 34.81 6.43 0.75
N MET A 145 34.59 6.93 1.96
CA MET A 145 35.55 7.75 2.69
C MET A 145 36.83 6.96 3.02
N GLN A 146 36.72 5.69 3.41
CA GLN A 146 37.87 4.81 3.64
C GLN A 146 38.66 4.55 2.35
N LYS A 147 37.97 4.33 1.22
CA LYS A 147 38.63 4.17 -0.09
C LYS A 147 39.35 5.44 -0.51
N ALA A 148 38.74 6.60 -0.30
CA ALA A 148 39.35 7.90 -0.57
C ALA A 148 40.60 8.10 0.31
N ALA A 149 40.48 7.90 1.63
CA ALA A 149 41.60 8.04 2.56
C ALA A 149 42.76 7.07 2.25
N LEU A 150 42.46 5.81 1.88
CA LEU A 150 43.48 4.85 1.45
C LEU A 150 44.17 5.29 0.16
N PHE A 151 43.41 5.80 -0.81
CA PHE A 151 43.96 6.31 -2.05
C PHE A 151 44.88 7.52 -1.81
N ASP A 152 44.49 8.43 -0.92
CA ASP A 152 45.31 9.58 -0.53
C ASP A 152 46.59 9.13 0.19
N ALA A 153 46.49 8.17 1.12
CA ALA A 153 47.65 7.60 1.80
C ALA A 153 48.64 6.95 0.81
N LEU A 154 48.14 6.16 -0.14
CA LEU A 154 48.96 5.54 -1.18
C LEU A 154 49.64 6.58 -2.09
N GLN A 155 48.99 7.71 -2.36
CA GLN A 155 49.61 8.79 -3.10
C GLN A 155 50.68 9.51 -2.30
N ILE A 156 50.44 9.80 -1.03
CA ILE A 156 51.45 10.38 -0.15
C ILE A 156 52.67 9.46 -0.10
N GLU A 157 52.47 8.14 0.00
CA GLU A 157 53.55 7.16 -0.08
C GLU A 157 54.30 7.24 -1.41
N ARG A 158 53.59 7.31 -2.54
CA ARG A 158 54.22 7.46 -3.87
C ARG A 158 55.06 8.74 -3.96
N LYS A 159 54.51 9.87 -3.50
CA LYS A 159 55.19 11.16 -3.49
C LYS A 159 56.42 11.14 -2.57
N ASN A 160 56.32 10.51 -1.41
CA ASN A 160 57.46 10.32 -0.51
C ASN A 160 58.56 9.46 -1.14
N LYS A 161 58.21 8.35 -1.81
CA LYS A 161 59.18 7.52 -2.54
C LYS A 161 59.87 8.30 -3.67
N LEU A 162 59.12 9.13 -4.38
CA LEU A 162 59.69 10.02 -5.39
C LEU A 162 60.68 11.01 -4.73
N LEU A 163 60.30 11.67 -3.64
CA LEU A 163 61.18 12.59 -2.91
C LEU A 163 62.45 11.90 -2.40
N ASP A 164 62.34 10.67 -1.88
CA ASP A 164 63.50 9.87 -1.48
C ASP A 164 64.40 9.57 -2.67
N HIS A 165 63.82 9.15 -3.80
CA HIS A 165 64.58 8.94 -5.05
C HIS A 165 65.27 10.22 -5.52
N LEU A 166 64.58 11.37 -5.50
CA LEU A 166 65.17 12.66 -5.86
C LEU A 166 66.30 13.03 -4.90
N LYS A 167 66.14 12.80 -3.59
CA LYS A 167 67.16 13.07 -2.58
C LYS A 167 68.42 12.24 -2.81
N VAL A 168 68.27 10.94 -3.12
CA VAL A 168 69.42 10.06 -3.44
C VAL A 168 70.16 10.57 -4.67
N VAL A 169 69.44 10.87 -5.76
CA VAL A 169 70.04 11.39 -7.00
C VAL A 169 70.74 12.75 -6.79
N LEU A 170 70.23 13.59 -5.89
CA LEU A 170 70.83 14.89 -5.57
C LEU A 170 72.06 14.79 -4.63
N VAL A 171 72.07 13.80 -3.71
CA VAL A 171 73.17 13.61 -2.75
C VAL A 171 74.34 12.84 -3.37
N GLU A 172 74.06 11.89 -4.28
CA GLU A 172 75.09 11.06 -4.90
C GLU A 172 75.83 11.72 -6.07
N THR A 173 75.48 12.95 -6.49
CA THR A 173 76.04 13.51 -7.73
C THR A 173 76.24 15.03 -7.69
N GLU A 174 77.51 15.47 -7.59
CA GLU A 174 77.93 16.82 -7.93
C GLU A 174 78.06 16.93 -9.47
N GLY A 175 77.01 17.32 -10.19
CA GLY A 175 77.17 17.64 -11.62
C GLY A 175 75.93 17.58 -12.52
N ASN A 176 75.94 18.47 -13.52
CA ASN A 176 74.91 18.80 -14.51
C ASN A 176 74.44 17.63 -15.43
N GLU A 177 75.03 16.43 -15.32
CA GLU A 177 74.82 15.34 -16.29
C GLU A 177 73.48 14.61 -16.11
N ASN A 178 72.87 14.65 -14.92
CA ASN A 178 71.63 13.94 -14.60
C ASN A 178 70.37 14.82 -14.54
N ALA A 179 70.48 16.12 -14.86
CA ALA A 179 69.33 17.02 -14.96
C ALA A 179 68.24 16.46 -15.90
N GLY A 180 68.64 15.74 -16.96
CA GLY A 180 67.71 15.07 -17.87
C GLY A 180 66.97 13.87 -17.27
N VAL A 181 67.55 13.16 -16.30
CA VAL A 181 66.87 12.06 -15.56
C VAL A 181 65.85 12.64 -14.58
N PHE A 182 66.22 13.73 -13.91
CA PHE A 182 65.36 14.49 -13.01
C PHE A 182 64.14 15.06 -13.75
N GLU A 183 64.35 15.68 -14.92
CA GLU A 183 63.28 16.22 -15.77
C GLU A 183 62.34 15.12 -16.26
N ARG A 184 62.86 13.93 -16.57
CA ARG A 184 62.03 12.77 -16.98
C ARG A 184 61.18 12.24 -15.82
N MET A 185 61.74 12.05 -14.62
CA MET A 185 60.95 11.59 -13.47
C MET A 185 59.83 12.58 -13.10
N ILE A 186 60.12 13.89 -13.13
CA ILE A 186 59.10 14.91 -12.88
C ILE A 186 58.05 14.92 -13.99
N LYS A 187 58.44 14.80 -15.27
CA LYS A 187 57.48 14.68 -16.39
C LYS A 187 56.59 13.44 -16.27
N ASP A 188 57.13 12.32 -15.84
CA ASP A 188 56.36 11.09 -15.70
C ASP A 188 55.37 11.16 -14.52
N GLU A 189 55.75 11.79 -13.41
CA GLU A 189 54.83 12.06 -12.28
C GLU A 189 53.74 13.08 -12.67
N LEU A 190 54.10 14.15 -13.39
CA LEU A 190 53.14 15.12 -13.91
C LEU A 190 52.13 14.46 -14.87
N ARG A 191 52.60 13.59 -15.77
CA ARG A 191 51.72 12.81 -16.65
C ARG A 191 50.86 11.84 -15.86
N PHE A 192 51.39 11.22 -14.80
CA PHE A 192 50.62 10.32 -13.96
C PHE A 192 49.46 11.05 -13.28
N ASP A 193 49.71 12.19 -12.62
CA ASP A 193 48.66 13.00 -11.98
C ASP A 193 47.64 13.53 -13.01
N GLU A 194 48.08 13.84 -14.23
CA GLU A 194 47.19 14.25 -15.33
C GLU A 194 46.24 13.12 -15.78
N VAL A 195 46.72 11.88 -15.75
CA VAL A 195 46.00 10.63 -16.08
C VAL A 195 45.11 10.17 -14.92
N THR A 196 45.57 10.30 -13.66
CA THR A 196 44.79 9.87 -12.48
C THR A 196 43.68 10.87 -12.12
N GLY A 197 43.84 12.14 -12.49
CA GLY A 197 42.79 13.14 -12.36
C GLY A 197 42.43 13.49 -10.92
N GLN A 198 43.35 13.34 -9.94
CA GLN A 198 43.10 13.68 -8.53
C GLN A 198 42.44 15.05 -8.34
N PRO A 199 42.89 16.15 -8.99
CA PRO A 199 42.32 17.47 -8.72
C PRO A 199 40.85 17.56 -9.10
N ILE A 200 40.40 16.77 -10.09
CA ILE A 200 38.99 16.68 -10.46
C ILE A 200 38.21 15.88 -9.43
N ARG A 201 38.79 14.78 -8.92
CA ARG A 201 38.12 13.90 -7.95
C ARG A 201 37.95 14.59 -6.60
N GLU A 202 38.97 15.30 -6.14
CA GLU A 202 38.91 16.15 -4.94
C GLU A 202 37.85 17.24 -5.10
N PHE A 203 37.82 17.91 -6.26
CA PHE A 203 36.78 18.89 -6.54
C PHE A 203 35.37 18.27 -6.59
N GLN A 204 35.20 17.09 -7.19
CA GLN A 204 33.92 16.36 -7.22
C GLN A 204 33.44 15.96 -5.82
N ALA A 205 34.36 15.66 -4.90
CA ALA A 205 34.00 15.38 -3.51
C ALA A 205 33.47 16.62 -2.79
N ILE A 206 34.01 17.81 -3.10
CA ILE A 206 33.55 19.08 -2.54
C ILE A 206 32.23 19.52 -3.20
N ASN A 207 32.11 19.40 -4.52
CA ASN A 207 30.97 19.88 -5.31
C ASN A 207 30.49 18.81 -6.32
N PRO A 208 29.69 17.82 -5.89
CA PRO A 208 29.32 16.68 -6.73
C PRO A 208 28.48 17.07 -7.96
N ASP A 209 27.61 18.07 -7.82
CA ASP A 209 26.69 18.48 -8.88
C ASP A 209 27.24 19.51 -9.87
N PHE A 210 28.38 20.13 -9.57
CA PHE A 210 28.93 21.25 -10.34
C PHE A 210 29.18 20.88 -11.81
N PHE A 211 29.87 19.76 -12.06
CA PHE A 211 30.17 19.31 -13.42
C PHE A 211 28.91 18.83 -14.16
N LEU A 212 27.93 18.28 -13.43
CA LEU A 212 26.66 17.84 -14.00
C LEU A 212 25.85 19.06 -14.47
N LYS A 213 25.73 20.10 -13.63
CA LYS A 213 25.10 21.38 -13.98
C LYS A 213 25.78 22.02 -15.21
N LEU A 214 27.11 22.08 -15.23
CA LEU A 214 27.86 22.62 -16.39
C LEU A 214 27.63 21.84 -17.68
N ARG A 215 27.56 20.51 -17.59
CA ARG A 215 27.24 19.66 -18.75
C ARG A 215 25.83 19.88 -19.26
N LEU A 216 24.84 20.01 -18.36
CA LEU A 216 23.46 20.31 -18.74
C LEU A 216 23.34 21.69 -19.40
N LEU A 217 23.92 22.73 -18.77
CA LEU A 217 23.87 24.11 -19.26
C LEU A 217 24.55 24.28 -20.63
N SER A 218 25.61 23.51 -20.87
CA SER A 218 26.33 23.53 -22.15
C SER A 218 25.77 22.57 -23.20
N GLU A 219 24.65 21.89 -22.95
CA GLU A 219 24.10 20.84 -23.83
C GLU A 219 25.15 19.76 -24.17
N ASN A 220 25.98 19.38 -23.19
CA ASN A 220 27.12 18.45 -23.31
C ASN A 220 28.21 18.88 -24.33
N LYS A 221 28.28 20.15 -24.72
CA LYS A 221 29.31 20.66 -25.65
C LYS A 221 30.65 20.97 -24.97
N ILE A 222 30.67 21.03 -23.64
CA ILE A 222 31.88 21.28 -22.85
C ILE A 222 32.78 20.04 -22.77
N THR A 223 34.07 20.21 -23.00
CA THR A 223 35.06 19.12 -23.00
C THR A 223 35.59 18.84 -21.60
N ALA A 224 36.19 17.66 -21.40
CA ALA A 224 36.82 17.31 -20.11
C ALA A 224 37.93 18.28 -19.69
N LEU A 225 38.70 18.79 -20.65
CA LEU A 225 39.75 19.78 -20.38
C LEU A 225 39.16 21.14 -19.94
N GLU A 226 38.09 21.59 -20.60
CA GLU A 226 37.38 22.81 -20.21
C GLU A 226 36.71 22.66 -18.83
N LEU A 227 36.20 21.48 -18.49
CA LEU A 227 35.68 21.20 -17.15
C LEU A 227 36.78 21.32 -16.09
N LYS A 228 37.99 20.80 -16.36
CA LYS A 228 39.15 21.03 -15.47
C LYS A 228 39.38 22.53 -15.29
N HIS A 229 39.43 23.30 -16.37
CA HIS A 229 39.60 24.76 -16.30
C HIS A 229 38.51 25.46 -15.46
N CYS A 230 37.24 25.07 -15.59
CA CYS A 230 36.16 25.61 -14.76
C CYS A 230 36.36 25.31 -13.27
N ALA A 231 36.85 24.12 -12.92
CA ALA A 231 37.12 23.75 -11.54
C ALA A 231 38.22 24.65 -10.92
N TYR A 232 39.33 24.85 -11.63
CA TYR A 232 40.40 25.75 -11.16
C TYR A 232 39.94 27.21 -11.06
N MET A 233 39.10 27.68 -11.98
CA MET A 233 38.50 29.03 -11.91
C MET A 233 37.55 29.17 -10.71
N TYR A 234 36.74 28.14 -10.44
CA TYR A 234 35.85 28.13 -9.28
C TYR A 234 36.64 28.21 -7.97
N LEU A 235 37.76 27.49 -7.88
CA LEU A 235 38.71 27.54 -6.75
C LEU A 235 39.51 28.87 -6.67
N GLN A 236 39.16 29.87 -7.48
CA GLN A 236 39.77 31.20 -7.47
C GLN A 236 41.28 31.22 -7.79
N HIS A 237 41.79 30.25 -8.54
CA HIS A 237 43.17 30.29 -9.02
C HIS A 237 43.36 31.41 -10.05
N SER A 238 44.49 32.11 -9.97
CA SER A 238 44.80 33.17 -10.93
C SER A 238 45.05 32.59 -12.33
N THR A 239 44.95 33.44 -13.36
CA THR A 239 45.21 33.00 -14.75
C THR A 239 46.65 32.48 -14.93
N LEU A 240 47.60 33.00 -14.14
CA LEU A 240 48.99 32.55 -14.10
C LEU A 240 49.13 31.17 -13.44
N ASP A 241 48.41 30.95 -12.34
CA ASP A 241 48.45 29.66 -11.64
C ASP A 241 47.81 28.56 -12.49
N ILE A 242 46.69 28.88 -13.17
CA ILE A 242 46.06 27.96 -14.12
C ILE A 242 47.00 27.67 -15.29
N ALA A 243 47.66 28.68 -15.83
CA ALA A 243 48.63 28.48 -16.92
C ALA A 243 49.78 27.54 -16.49
N THR A 244 50.26 27.73 -15.28
CA THR A 244 51.35 26.94 -14.68
C THR A 244 50.92 25.51 -14.41
N ALA A 245 49.73 25.31 -13.82
CA ALA A 245 49.17 23.99 -13.52
C ALA A 245 48.88 23.14 -14.77
N PHE A 246 48.59 23.79 -15.90
CA PHE A 246 48.32 23.11 -17.18
C PHE A 246 49.52 23.14 -18.13
N HIS A 247 50.66 23.70 -17.72
CA HIS A 247 51.85 23.88 -18.56
C HIS A 247 51.57 24.55 -19.92
N ILE A 248 50.72 25.58 -19.92
CA ILE A 248 50.35 26.35 -21.12
C ILE A 248 50.62 27.84 -20.93
N GLU A 249 50.60 28.62 -22.01
CA GLU A 249 50.70 30.07 -21.92
C GLU A 249 49.43 30.69 -21.27
N PRO A 250 49.57 31.77 -20.47
CA PRO A 250 48.42 32.50 -19.90
C PRO A 250 47.43 33.01 -20.96
N LYS A 251 47.90 33.30 -22.17
CA LYS A 251 47.05 33.67 -23.31
C LYS A 251 46.09 32.54 -23.67
N SER A 252 46.54 31.28 -23.64
CA SER A 252 45.72 30.11 -23.91
C SER A 252 44.59 29.95 -22.89
N VAL A 253 44.85 30.25 -21.61
CA VAL A 253 43.80 30.24 -20.56
C VAL A 253 42.70 31.26 -20.88
N ARG A 254 43.05 32.46 -21.35
CA ARG A 254 42.07 33.49 -21.74
C ARG A 254 41.20 33.05 -22.92
N VAL A 255 41.80 32.38 -23.91
CA VAL A 255 41.07 31.80 -25.04
C VAL A 255 40.11 30.71 -24.55
N THR A 256 40.55 29.85 -23.64
CA THR A 256 39.69 28.82 -23.04
C THR A 256 38.52 29.43 -22.27
N LYS A 257 38.73 30.49 -21.47
CA LYS A 257 37.65 31.24 -20.80
C LYS A 257 36.60 31.73 -21.79
N TYR A 258 37.03 32.29 -22.92
CA TYR A 258 36.12 32.72 -23.99
C TYR A 258 35.33 31.55 -24.60
N ARG A 259 35.99 30.43 -24.89
CA ARG A 259 35.33 29.22 -25.44
C ARG A 259 34.29 28.67 -24.47
N ILE A 260 34.60 28.65 -23.17
CA ILE A 260 33.68 28.23 -22.12
C ILE A 260 32.46 29.15 -22.09
N LYS A 261 32.65 30.48 -22.09
CA LYS A 261 31.55 31.45 -22.16
C LYS A 261 30.62 31.20 -23.34
N GLN A 262 31.17 30.98 -24.54
CA GLN A 262 30.37 30.68 -25.73
C GLN A 262 29.57 29.38 -25.58
N LYS A 263 30.16 28.32 -25.02
CA LYS A 263 29.50 27.03 -24.83
C LYS A 263 28.40 27.08 -23.77
N LEU A 264 28.56 27.92 -22.76
CA LEU A 264 27.55 28.19 -21.73
C LEU A 264 26.52 29.25 -22.15
N LYS A 265 26.62 29.79 -23.37
CA LYS A 265 25.75 30.85 -23.91
C LYS A 265 25.69 32.09 -23.02
N LEU A 266 26.80 32.44 -22.37
CA LEU A 266 26.89 33.63 -21.51
C LEU A 266 27.08 34.90 -22.34
N GLU A 267 26.45 35.99 -21.90
CA GLU A 267 26.65 37.31 -22.49
C GLU A 267 28.08 37.82 -22.24
N LYS A 268 28.55 38.76 -23.07
CA LYS A 268 29.94 39.25 -23.01
C LYS A 268 30.27 39.88 -21.66
N GLU A 269 29.31 40.57 -21.07
CA GLU A 269 29.41 41.36 -19.85
C GLU A 269 29.43 40.50 -18.58
N VAL A 270 28.90 39.27 -18.65
CA VAL A 270 28.86 38.36 -17.50
C VAL A 270 30.25 37.85 -17.19
N ASP A 271 30.72 38.02 -15.96
CA ASP A 271 31.98 37.40 -15.55
C ASP A 271 31.82 35.88 -15.39
N LEU A 272 32.75 35.13 -16.00
CA LEU A 272 32.70 33.66 -15.97
C LEU A 272 32.98 33.13 -14.57
N GLU A 273 33.91 33.74 -13.83
CA GLU A 273 34.30 33.26 -12.50
C GLU A 273 33.16 33.48 -11.50
N ALA A 274 32.57 34.67 -11.49
CA ALA A 274 31.36 34.96 -10.71
C ALA A 274 30.19 34.03 -11.07
N TYR A 275 29.98 33.77 -12.36
CA TYR A 275 28.94 32.84 -12.81
C TYR A 275 29.18 31.42 -12.29
N LEU A 276 30.41 30.91 -12.39
CA LEU A 276 30.75 29.57 -11.90
C LEU A 276 30.54 29.44 -10.39
N GLN A 277 30.83 30.49 -9.61
CA GLN A 277 30.56 30.50 -8.16
C GLN A 277 29.07 30.43 -7.83
N SER A 278 28.21 31.04 -8.66
CA SER A 278 26.75 30.99 -8.45
C SER A 278 26.11 29.62 -8.74
N LEU A 279 26.85 28.68 -9.34
CA LEU A 279 26.33 27.36 -9.72
C LEU A 279 26.29 26.35 -8.58
N VAL A 280 26.95 26.64 -7.45
CA VAL A 280 26.96 25.78 -6.26
C VAL A 280 25.88 26.23 -5.28
#